data_AF-A0A379LL05-F1
#
_entry.id   AF-A0A379LL05-F1
#
_cell.length_a   1.000
_cell.length_b   1.000
_cell.length_c   1.000
_cell.angle_alpha   90.00
_cell.angle_beta   90.00
_cell.angle_gamma   90.00
#
_symmetry.space_group_name_H-M   'P 1'
#
loop_
_entity.id
_entity.type
_entity.pdbx_description
1 polymer ?
#
loop_
_entity_poly.entity_id
_entity_poly.type
_entity_poly.pdbx_seq_one_letter_code
_entity_poly.pdbx_strand_id
1 'polypeptide(L)'
;MKNSILMATVLVASMGLSGCNPPENDPNILYSDEHKDPIKELEVDAIPSNDMPFQKLYYVPVYSNIYGDEDSPKVMLSATLSIRNTSLDNSLYVTKIDYYNTKGDFVRSYLTKSIELPPMGTLNYIVEKHDDTGGDGANFVVAIESEAKNISPLIESIMIGTFNNKAFSFTSDSLVIEDSKKEAYFSNESR
;
A
#
# COMPACT_ATOMS: atom_id res chain seq x y z
N MET A 1 -63.12 -26.78 -38.37
CA MET A 1 -62.28 -25.55 -38.46
C MET A 1 -61.67 -25.28 -37.09
N LYS A 2 -60.41 -25.63 -36.88
CA LYS A 2 -59.59 -25.18 -35.72
C LYS A 2 -58.12 -25.31 -36.13
N ASN A 3 -57.54 -24.19 -36.55
CA ASN A 3 -56.10 -24.03 -36.73
C ASN A 3 -55.46 -23.92 -35.35
N SER A 4 -54.40 -24.67 -35.08
CA SER A 4 -53.52 -24.46 -33.94
C SER A 4 -52.15 -24.03 -34.46
N ILE A 5 -51.83 -22.77 -34.23
CA ILE A 5 -50.59 -22.10 -34.64
C ILE A 5 -49.46 -22.55 -33.70
N LEU A 6 -48.37 -23.04 -34.29
CA LEU A 6 -47.14 -23.41 -33.61
C LEU A 6 -46.35 -22.12 -33.31
N MET A 7 -46.21 -21.75 -32.03
CA MET A 7 -45.52 -20.53 -31.61
C MET A 7 -44.05 -20.85 -31.34
N ALA A 8 -43.16 -20.46 -32.25
CA ALA A 8 -41.71 -20.64 -32.12
C ALA A 8 -41.16 -19.66 -31.07
N THR A 9 -40.57 -20.19 -30.00
CA THR A 9 -39.91 -19.40 -28.95
C THR A 9 -38.49 -19.07 -29.40
N VAL A 10 -38.22 -17.81 -29.72
CA VAL A 10 -36.88 -17.30 -30.03
C VAL A 10 -36.11 -17.13 -28.73
N LEU A 11 -35.04 -17.93 -28.57
CA LEU A 11 -34.12 -17.87 -27.44
C LEU A 11 -33.17 -16.67 -27.65
N VAL A 12 -33.46 -15.54 -27.01
CA VAL A 12 -32.55 -14.38 -26.99
C VAL A 12 -31.44 -14.65 -25.99
N ALA A 13 -30.27 -15.04 -26.47
CA ALA A 13 -29.06 -15.16 -25.66
C ALA A 13 -28.55 -13.76 -25.29
N SER A 14 -28.89 -13.30 -24.10
CA SER A 14 -28.34 -12.08 -23.52
C SER A 14 -26.87 -12.30 -23.16
N MET A 15 -25.96 -11.88 -24.05
CA MET A 15 -24.54 -11.75 -23.72
C MET A 15 -24.41 -10.65 -22.66
N GLY A 16 -24.19 -11.07 -21.41
CA GLY A 16 -23.87 -10.16 -20.32
C GLY A 16 -22.51 -9.53 -20.58
N LEU A 17 -22.49 -8.22 -20.82
CA LEU A 17 -21.25 -7.44 -20.78
C LEU A 17 -20.87 -7.28 -19.31
N SER A 18 -19.98 -8.15 -18.83
CA SER A 18 -19.29 -7.95 -17.55
C SER A 18 -18.22 -6.87 -17.75
N GLY A 19 -18.60 -5.60 -17.62
CA GLY A 19 -17.64 -4.52 -17.43
C GLY A 19 -16.97 -4.70 -16.08
N CYS A 20 -15.64 -4.82 -16.05
CA CYS A 20 -14.88 -4.67 -14.83
C CYS A 20 -14.97 -3.20 -14.40
N ASN A 21 -15.75 -2.89 -13.38
CA ASN A 21 -15.66 -1.60 -12.73
C ASN A 21 -14.32 -1.56 -11.96
N PRO A 22 -13.48 -0.52 -12.12
CA PRO A 22 -12.36 -0.28 -11.22
C PRO A 22 -12.86 -0.13 -9.78
N PRO A 23 -12.01 -0.37 -8.75
CA PRO A 23 -12.44 -0.26 -7.37
C PRO A 23 -12.74 1.21 -7.08
N GLU A 24 -14.02 1.56 -7.08
CA GLU A 24 -14.55 2.93 -6.95
C GLU A 24 -14.23 3.56 -5.56
N ASN A 25 -13.60 2.81 -4.64
CA ASN A 25 -13.34 3.21 -3.26
C ASN A 25 -11.89 2.98 -2.78
N ASP A 26 -10.90 2.83 -3.68
CA ASP A 26 -9.50 2.75 -3.24
C ASP A 26 -8.95 4.17 -3.00
N PRO A 27 -8.55 4.55 -1.76
CA PRO A 27 -8.01 5.89 -1.49
C PRO A 27 -6.77 6.22 -2.34
N ASN A 28 -5.97 5.22 -2.71
CA ASN A 28 -4.75 5.43 -3.49
C ASN A 28 -5.05 5.82 -4.94
N ILE A 29 -6.25 5.49 -5.44
CA ILE A 29 -6.73 5.88 -6.77
C ILE A 29 -7.57 7.16 -6.68
N LEU A 30 -8.45 7.26 -5.68
CA LEU A 30 -9.37 8.38 -5.52
C LEU A 30 -8.67 9.72 -5.29
N TYR A 31 -7.53 9.71 -4.62
CA TYR A 31 -6.78 10.92 -4.30
C TYR A 31 -5.66 11.24 -5.30
N SER A 32 -5.56 10.52 -6.42
CA SER A 32 -4.58 10.84 -7.46
C SER A 32 -5.11 11.88 -8.45
N ASP A 33 -4.23 12.75 -8.95
CA ASP A 33 -4.61 13.89 -9.81
C ASP A 33 -5.38 13.47 -11.09
N GLU A 34 -5.11 12.25 -11.59
CA GLU A 34 -5.74 11.72 -12.81
C GLU A 34 -6.71 10.56 -12.54
N HIS A 35 -7.02 10.23 -11.29
CA HIS A 35 -7.75 9.01 -10.90
C HIS A 35 -7.14 7.72 -11.49
N LYS A 36 -5.85 7.78 -11.81
CA LYS A 36 -5.03 6.62 -12.17
C LYS A 36 -4.40 6.08 -10.90
N ASP A 37 -4.13 4.80 -10.88
CA ASP A 37 -3.45 4.18 -9.75
C ASP A 37 -1.95 4.54 -9.80
N PRO A 38 -1.47 5.46 -8.93
CA PRO A 38 -0.08 5.93 -8.99
C PRO A 38 0.91 4.83 -8.60
N ILE A 39 0.43 3.78 -7.92
CA ILE A 39 1.23 2.62 -7.53
C ILE A 39 1.45 1.75 -8.78
N LYS A 40 0.40 1.50 -9.56
CA LYS A 40 0.49 0.70 -10.80
C LYS A 40 1.41 1.30 -11.84
N GLU A 41 1.50 2.62 -11.93
CA GLU A 41 2.42 3.27 -12.88
C GLU A 41 3.90 3.03 -12.56
N LEU A 42 4.21 2.68 -11.32
CA LEU A 42 5.57 2.40 -10.86
C LEU A 42 5.86 0.89 -10.75
N GLU A 43 4.87 0.03 -11.01
CA GLU A 43 5.05 -1.42 -10.96
C GLU A 43 6.00 -1.91 -12.06
N VAL A 44 6.91 -2.80 -11.68
CA VAL A 44 7.81 -3.50 -12.60
C VAL A 44 7.61 -5.00 -12.49
N ASP A 45 7.63 -5.70 -13.63
CA ASP A 45 7.44 -7.15 -13.68
C ASP A 45 8.67 -7.92 -13.14
N ALA A 46 9.84 -7.30 -13.15
CA ALA A 46 11.08 -7.86 -12.62
C ALA A 46 12.04 -6.75 -12.17
N ILE A 47 12.83 -7.02 -11.13
CA ILE A 47 13.95 -6.18 -10.71
C ILE A 47 15.25 -6.59 -11.46
N PRO A 48 16.27 -5.72 -11.57
CA PRO A 48 17.46 -5.97 -12.40
C PRO A 48 18.27 -7.22 -12.01
N SER A 49 18.30 -7.56 -10.72
CA SER A 49 19.07 -8.69 -10.17
C SER A 49 18.40 -9.19 -8.90
N ASN A 50 18.54 -10.49 -8.60
CA ASN A 50 18.15 -11.05 -7.30
C ASN A 50 19.21 -10.83 -6.21
N ASP A 51 20.41 -10.39 -6.60
CA ASP A 51 21.53 -10.07 -5.70
C ASP A 51 21.84 -8.58 -5.83
N MET A 52 21.05 -7.76 -5.14
CA MET A 52 21.18 -6.31 -5.14
C MET A 52 22.18 -5.89 -4.06
N PRO A 53 23.20 -5.06 -4.38
CA PRO A 53 24.23 -4.69 -3.41
C PRO A 53 23.71 -3.94 -2.18
N PHE A 54 22.57 -3.25 -2.31
CA PHE A 54 21.85 -2.66 -1.19
C PHE A 54 20.54 -3.39 -0.98
N GLN A 55 20.36 -3.95 0.22
CA GLN A 55 19.14 -4.58 0.68
C GLN A 55 18.90 -4.24 2.15
N LYS A 56 17.79 -3.55 2.44
CA LYS A 56 17.41 -3.16 3.80
C LYS A 56 15.91 -3.30 4.04
N LEU A 57 15.59 -3.72 5.26
CA LEU A 57 14.23 -3.75 5.78
C LEU A 57 14.03 -2.58 6.72
N TYR A 58 12.86 -1.95 6.61
CA TYR A 58 12.48 -0.80 7.43
C TYR A 58 11.18 -1.11 8.14
N TYR A 59 11.18 -0.92 9.46
CA TYR A 59 9.99 -0.86 10.29
C TYR A 59 9.46 0.58 10.27
N VAL A 60 8.19 0.78 9.92
CA VAL A 60 7.56 2.10 9.90
C VAL A 60 6.34 2.07 10.81
N PRO A 61 6.38 2.75 11.97
CA PRO A 61 5.21 2.83 12.85
C PRO A 61 4.05 3.52 12.14
N VAL A 62 2.83 3.04 12.35
CA VAL A 62 1.62 3.72 11.88
C VAL A 62 0.47 3.51 12.86
N TYR A 63 -0.42 4.49 12.97
CA TYR A 63 -1.47 4.48 13.98
C TYR A 63 -2.82 4.67 13.28
N SER A 64 -3.71 3.67 13.35
CA SER A 64 -5.10 3.86 12.89
C SER A 64 -5.90 4.67 13.91
N ASN A 65 -5.49 4.64 15.18
CA ASN A 65 -6.02 5.49 16.23
C ASN A 65 -4.96 5.80 17.29
N ILE A 66 -5.15 6.91 17.99
CA ILE A 66 -4.43 7.26 19.22
C ILE A 66 -5.43 7.51 20.35
N TYR A 67 -4.92 7.65 21.58
CA TYR A 67 -5.74 7.85 22.76
C TYR A 67 -6.07 9.33 22.98
N GLY A 68 -7.35 9.61 23.22
CA GLY A 68 -7.88 10.94 23.52
C GLY A 68 -8.20 11.11 25.01
N ASP A 69 -9.34 11.71 25.32
CA ASP A 69 -9.85 11.92 26.69
C ASP A 69 -10.99 10.95 27.04
N GLU A 70 -11.63 11.15 28.20
CA GLU A 70 -12.74 10.29 28.66
C GLU A 70 -13.94 10.32 27.71
N ASP A 71 -14.23 11.46 27.07
CA ASP A 71 -15.38 11.63 26.17
C ASP A 71 -15.10 11.06 24.76
N SER A 72 -13.83 10.97 24.38
CA SER A 72 -13.39 10.43 23.09
C SER A 72 -12.10 9.62 23.26
N PRO A 73 -12.20 8.40 23.82
CA PRO A 73 -11.02 7.62 24.23
C PRO A 73 -10.15 7.18 23.06
N LYS A 74 -10.70 7.13 21.84
CA LYS A 74 -9.97 6.86 20.60
C LYS A 74 -10.19 7.94 19.57
N VAL A 75 -9.09 8.47 19.04
CA VAL A 75 -9.08 9.41 17.93
C VAL A 75 -8.62 8.67 16.69
N MET A 76 -9.52 8.45 15.74
CA MET A 76 -9.22 7.77 14.47
C MET A 76 -8.37 8.67 13.57
N LEU A 77 -7.40 8.07 12.89
CA LEU A 77 -6.40 8.74 12.06
C LEU A 77 -6.42 8.15 10.66
N SER A 78 -6.32 9.01 9.65
CA SER A 78 -5.81 8.55 8.34
C SER A 78 -4.29 8.56 8.41
N ALA A 79 -3.66 7.59 7.75
CA ALA A 79 -2.22 7.51 7.68
C ALA A 79 -1.74 7.44 6.23
N THR A 80 -0.57 8.01 5.99
CA THR A 80 0.14 7.91 4.72
C THR A 80 1.54 7.39 4.98
N LEU A 81 1.88 6.23 4.43
CA LEU A 81 3.26 5.78 4.30
C LEU A 81 3.88 6.52 3.10
N SER A 82 4.97 7.24 3.33
CA SER A 82 5.73 7.92 2.27
C SER A 82 7.12 7.30 2.14
N ILE A 83 7.46 6.84 0.95
CA ILE A 83 8.77 6.29 0.60
C ILE A 83 9.36 7.18 -0.48
N ARG A 84 10.49 7.81 -0.18
CA ARG A 84 11.14 8.79 -1.06
C ARG A 84 12.54 8.32 -1.42
N ASN A 85 12.79 8.21 -2.71
CA ASN A 85 14.13 8.03 -3.23
C ASN A 85 14.88 9.36 -3.12
N THR A 86 15.94 9.40 -2.32
CA THR A 86 16.77 10.61 -2.11
C THR A 86 17.99 10.65 -3.04
N SER A 87 18.19 9.61 -3.85
CA SER A 87 19.25 9.54 -4.85
C SER A 87 18.90 10.39 -6.07
N LEU A 88 19.90 11.12 -6.58
CA LEU A 88 19.79 11.91 -7.81
C LEU A 88 19.99 11.07 -9.08
N ASP A 89 20.67 9.93 -8.96
CA ASP A 89 21.17 9.19 -10.13
C ASP A 89 20.76 7.70 -10.15
N ASN A 90 20.29 7.17 -9.01
CA ASN A 90 20.03 5.73 -8.86
C ASN A 90 18.56 5.46 -8.55
N SER A 91 17.98 4.47 -9.23
CA SER A 91 16.66 3.94 -8.89
C SER A 91 16.68 3.16 -7.58
N LEU A 92 15.52 3.09 -6.95
CA LEU A 92 15.26 2.34 -5.74
C LEU A 92 14.09 1.39 -6.00
N TYR A 93 14.20 0.14 -5.58
CA TYR A 93 13.16 -0.86 -5.77
C TYR A 93 12.50 -1.17 -4.44
N VAL A 94 11.16 -1.03 -4.38
CA VAL A 94 10.36 -1.44 -3.22
C VAL A 94 9.74 -2.79 -3.55
N THR A 95 10.16 -3.84 -2.86
CA THR A 95 9.77 -5.23 -3.20
C THR A 95 8.68 -5.77 -2.29
N LYS A 96 8.54 -5.25 -1.07
CA LYS A 96 7.45 -5.56 -0.13
C LYS A 96 7.01 -4.34 0.67
N ILE A 97 5.72 -4.27 0.94
CA ILE A 97 5.11 -3.38 1.93
C ILE A 97 4.09 -4.24 2.69
N ASP A 98 4.53 -4.84 3.79
CA ASP A 98 3.72 -5.72 4.62
C ASP A 98 3.15 -4.95 5.80
N TYR A 99 1.88 -5.18 6.12
CA TYR A 99 1.16 -4.50 7.19
C TYR A 99 0.90 -5.43 8.36
N TYR A 100 1.18 -4.95 9.56
CA TYR A 100 0.97 -5.67 10.82
C TYR A 100 0.10 -4.87 11.77
N ASN A 101 -0.72 -5.56 12.55
CA ASN A 101 -1.57 -4.93 13.57
C ASN A 101 -0.82 -4.76 14.92
N THR A 102 -1.47 -4.13 15.90
CA THR A 102 -0.93 -3.93 17.27
C THR A 102 -0.42 -5.21 17.94
N LYS A 103 -0.98 -6.38 17.59
CA LYS A 103 -0.58 -7.66 18.18
C LYS A 103 0.65 -8.28 17.49
N GLY A 104 1.10 -7.68 16.39
CA GLY A 104 2.17 -8.22 15.54
C GLY A 104 1.69 -9.26 14.54
N ASP A 105 0.37 -9.40 14.34
CA ASP A 105 -0.16 -10.31 13.32
C ASP A 105 -0.04 -9.66 11.94
N PHE A 106 0.39 -10.44 10.94
CA PHE A 106 0.35 -10.02 9.54
C PHE A 106 -1.11 -9.83 9.11
N VAL A 107 -1.42 -8.64 8.59
CA VAL A 107 -2.75 -8.28 8.12
C VAL A 107 -2.83 -8.46 6.60
N ARG A 108 -1.92 -7.85 5.84
CA ARG A 108 -1.88 -7.90 4.38
C ARG A 108 -0.56 -7.40 3.81
N SER A 109 -0.26 -7.79 2.57
CA SER A 109 0.73 -7.12 1.73
C SER A 109 0.02 -6.11 0.85
N TYR A 110 0.64 -4.96 0.66
CA TYR A 110 0.15 -3.92 -0.25
C TYR A 110 0.75 -4.00 -1.65
N LEU A 111 1.81 -4.78 -1.83
CA LEU A 111 2.45 -4.98 -3.12
C LEU A 111 2.20 -6.39 -3.65
N THR A 112 1.75 -6.46 -4.90
CA THR A 112 1.70 -7.71 -5.68
C THR A 112 2.86 -7.80 -6.67
N LYS A 113 3.39 -6.65 -7.09
CA LYS A 113 4.59 -6.50 -7.91
C LYS A 113 5.57 -5.55 -7.23
N SER A 114 6.83 -5.67 -7.60
CA SER A 114 7.85 -4.71 -7.16
C SER A 114 7.59 -3.34 -7.79
N ILE A 115 8.01 -2.29 -7.10
CA ILE A 115 7.90 -0.92 -7.57
C ILE A 115 9.30 -0.38 -7.85
N GLU A 116 9.49 0.25 -9.01
CA GLU A 116 10.67 1.07 -9.27
C GLU A 116 10.37 2.53 -8.95
N LEU A 117 11.08 3.07 -7.96
CA LEU A 117 11.15 4.49 -7.71
C LEU A 117 12.33 5.10 -8.49
N PRO A 118 12.06 5.95 -9.49
CA PRO A 118 13.13 6.64 -10.20
C PRO A 118 13.91 7.56 -9.24
N PRO A 119 15.07 8.08 -9.66
CA PRO A 119 15.77 9.10 -8.89
C PRO A 119 14.84 10.24 -8.49
N MET A 120 14.89 10.66 -7.22
CA MET A 120 13.99 11.66 -6.62
C MET A 120 12.49 11.31 -6.62
N GLY A 121 12.13 10.09 -7.03
CA GLY A 121 10.76 9.58 -7.05
C GLY A 121 10.18 9.36 -5.65
N THR A 122 8.85 9.38 -5.56
CA THR A 122 8.10 9.18 -4.32
C THR A 122 6.95 8.21 -4.54
N LEU A 123 6.79 7.28 -3.60
CA LEU A 123 5.62 6.42 -3.47
C LEU A 123 4.88 6.82 -2.19
N ASN A 124 3.59 7.08 -2.29
CA ASN A 124 2.72 7.25 -1.15
C ASN A 124 1.69 6.12 -1.12
N TYR A 125 1.46 5.57 0.06
CA TYR A 125 0.41 4.59 0.32
C TYR A 125 -0.50 5.10 1.43
N ILE A 126 -1.80 5.14 1.18
CA ILE A 126 -2.80 5.70 2.08
C ILE A 126 -3.58 4.58 2.77
N VAL A 127 -3.62 4.66 4.11
CA VAL A 127 -4.53 3.91 4.96
C VAL A 127 -5.66 4.86 5.38
N GLU A 128 -6.89 4.48 5.03
CA GLU A 128 -8.04 5.32 5.33
C GLU A 128 -8.33 5.41 6.82
N LYS A 129 -8.93 6.53 7.24
CA LYS A 129 -9.30 6.79 8.64
C LYS A 129 -10.18 5.71 9.26
N HIS A 130 -10.99 5.04 8.45
CA HIS A 130 -11.94 4.03 8.90
C HIS A 130 -11.37 2.61 8.85
N ASP A 131 -10.13 2.43 8.39
CA ASP A 131 -9.43 1.16 8.52
C ASP A 131 -8.88 1.01 9.94
N ASP A 132 -9.58 0.25 10.78
CA ASP A 132 -9.20 -0.06 12.15
C ASP A 132 -8.47 -1.41 12.30
N THR A 133 -8.15 -2.08 11.19
CA THR A 133 -7.53 -3.42 11.20
C THR A 133 -6.12 -3.42 11.79
N GLY A 134 -5.45 -2.27 11.78
CA GLY A 134 -4.13 -2.07 12.36
C GLY A 134 -4.14 -1.85 13.87
N GLY A 135 -5.01 -0.98 14.36
CA GLY A 135 -5.02 -0.52 15.74
C GLY A 135 -4.00 0.58 16.06
N ASP A 136 -3.76 0.77 17.35
CA ASP A 136 -2.92 1.80 17.97
C ASP A 136 -1.41 1.48 17.99
N GLY A 137 -1.00 0.35 17.44
CA GLY A 137 0.39 -0.10 17.37
C GLY A 137 0.71 -0.77 16.04
N ALA A 138 -0.01 -0.40 14.98
CA ALA A 138 0.21 -0.95 13.66
C ALA A 138 1.57 -0.54 13.10
N ASN A 139 2.05 -1.28 12.11
CA ASN A 139 3.30 -0.97 11.45
C ASN A 139 3.37 -1.54 10.04
N PHE A 140 4.25 -0.94 9.25
CA PHE A 140 4.69 -1.50 8.00
C PHE A 140 6.08 -2.11 8.13
N VAL A 141 6.32 -3.18 7.40
CA VAL A 141 7.65 -3.66 7.06
C VAL A 141 7.87 -3.42 5.57
N VAL A 142 8.84 -2.57 5.25
CA VAL A 142 9.17 -2.17 3.87
C VAL A 142 10.51 -2.77 3.47
N ALA A 143 10.52 -3.52 2.36
CA ALA A 143 11.72 -4.09 1.78
C ALA A 143 12.21 -3.23 0.62
N ILE A 144 13.46 -2.76 0.72
CA ILE A 144 14.09 -1.86 -0.23
C ILE A 144 15.36 -2.48 -0.79
N GLU A 145 15.51 -2.38 -2.11
CA GLU A 145 16.68 -2.82 -2.85
C GLU A 145 17.20 -1.76 -3.82
N SER A 146 18.50 -1.76 -4.12
CA SER A 146 19.09 -0.90 -5.15
C SER A 146 20.39 -1.50 -5.70
N GLU A 147 20.70 -1.21 -6.96
CA GLU A 147 21.99 -1.53 -7.58
C GLU A 147 23.13 -0.71 -6.96
N ALA A 148 22.81 0.46 -6.42
CA ALA A 148 23.77 1.31 -5.72
C ALA A 148 24.07 0.76 -4.33
N LYS A 149 25.35 0.63 -3.98
CA LYS A 149 25.79 0.10 -2.67
C LYS A 149 25.35 0.96 -1.48
N ASN A 150 25.27 2.27 -1.68
CA ASN A 150 24.96 3.25 -0.63
C ASN A 150 23.84 4.16 -1.10
N ILE A 151 22.65 3.93 -0.57
CA ILE A 151 21.48 4.81 -0.74
C ILE A 151 20.86 5.06 0.64
N SER A 152 20.16 6.18 0.79
CA SER A 152 19.57 6.59 2.07
C SER A 152 18.16 7.11 1.85
N PRO A 153 17.21 6.22 1.51
CA PRO A 153 15.82 6.62 1.30
C PRO A 153 15.25 7.27 2.57
N LEU A 154 14.32 8.20 2.37
CA LEU A 154 13.50 8.72 3.45
C LEU A 154 12.19 7.92 3.47
N ILE A 155 11.93 7.26 4.59
CA ILE A 155 10.70 6.48 4.80
C ILE A 155 10.08 6.94 6.10
N GLU A 156 8.86 7.44 6.01
CA GLU A 156 8.10 8.02 7.11
C GLU A 156 6.62 7.68 6.99
N SER A 157 5.91 7.74 8.10
CA SER A 157 4.45 7.77 8.12
C SER A 157 3.97 9.16 8.55
N ILE A 158 2.88 9.61 7.92
CA ILE A 158 2.21 10.87 8.23
C ILE A 158 0.81 10.53 8.72
N MET A 159 0.49 10.91 9.95
CA MET A 159 -0.83 10.69 10.55
C MET A 159 -1.60 12.01 10.57
N ILE A 160 -2.85 11.98 10.13
CA ILE A 160 -3.75 13.13 10.15
C ILE A 160 -5.02 12.77 10.92
N GLY A 161 -5.35 13.63 11.88
CA GLY A 161 -6.47 13.43 12.78
C GLY A 161 -7.25 14.72 13.05
N THR A 162 -8.47 14.53 13.53
CA THR A 162 -9.33 15.59 14.02
C THR A 162 -9.82 15.20 15.40
N PHE A 163 -9.59 16.06 16.39
CA PHE A 163 -10.06 15.86 17.75
C PHE A 163 -10.87 17.08 18.18
N ASN A 164 -12.17 16.87 18.43
CA ASN A 164 -13.14 17.96 18.57
C ASN A 164 -13.04 18.92 17.37
N ASN A 165 -12.84 20.21 17.61
CA ASN A 165 -12.70 21.24 16.56
C ASN A 165 -11.23 21.55 16.23
N LYS A 166 -10.29 20.63 16.49
CA LYS A 166 -8.86 20.82 16.23
C LYS A 166 -8.37 19.74 15.25
N ALA A 167 -7.75 20.18 14.17
CA ALA A 167 -6.98 19.30 13.28
C ALA A 167 -5.53 19.24 13.76
N PHE A 168 -4.88 18.10 13.58
CA PHE A 168 -3.48 17.90 13.89
C PHE A 168 -2.87 16.90 12.91
N SER A 169 -1.56 16.98 12.76
CA SER A 169 -0.77 15.96 12.09
C SER A 169 0.56 15.77 12.80
N PHE A 170 1.11 14.58 12.64
CA PHE A 170 2.43 14.24 13.14
C PHE A 170 3.04 13.16 12.24
N THR A 171 4.36 13.04 12.28
CA THR A 171 5.08 12.02 11.52
C THR A 171 5.70 10.99 12.45
N SER A 172 6.09 9.85 11.90
CA SER A 172 6.96 8.88 12.56
C SER A 172 8.00 8.38 11.57
N ASP A 173 9.26 8.41 12.01
CA ASP A 173 10.37 7.95 11.21
C ASP A 173 10.46 6.41 11.20
N SER A 174 11.02 5.88 10.13
CA SER A 174 11.33 4.46 10.05
C SER A 174 12.57 4.07 10.87
N LEU A 175 12.65 2.79 11.23
CA LEU A 175 13.81 2.15 11.83
C LEU A 175 14.31 1.03 10.93
N VAL A 176 15.63 0.91 10.76
CA VAL A 176 16.22 -0.22 10.04
C VAL A 176 16.11 -1.48 10.91
N ILE A 177 15.63 -2.57 10.32
CA ILE A 177 15.58 -3.89 10.97
C ILE A 177 16.90 -4.61 10.67
N GLU A 178 17.73 -4.78 11.70
CA GLU A 178 19.09 -5.36 11.56
C GLU A 178 19.14 -6.85 11.94
N ASP A 179 18.19 -7.33 12.74
CA ASP A 179 18.22 -8.66 13.38
C ASP A 179 17.33 -9.72 12.70
N SER A 180 16.75 -9.40 11.54
CA SER A 180 15.89 -10.29 10.77
C SER A 180 16.64 -11.08 9.69
N LYS A 181 16.20 -12.32 9.42
CA LYS A 181 16.61 -13.12 8.26
C LYS A 181 16.14 -12.43 6.97
N LYS A 182 16.99 -11.58 6.40
CA LYS A 182 16.71 -10.76 5.20
C LYS A 182 16.24 -11.62 4.04
N GLU A 183 16.72 -12.85 3.97
CA GLU A 183 16.43 -13.80 2.90
C GLU A 183 14.92 -14.04 2.76
N ALA A 184 14.15 -14.10 3.86
CA ALA A 184 12.71 -14.33 3.77
C ALA A 184 11.92 -13.16 3.16
N TYR A 185 12.48 -11.95 3.20
CA TYR A 185 11.87 -10.77 2.57
C TYR A 185 12.34 -10.57 1.14
N PHE A 186 13.59 -10.90 0.81
CA PHE A 186 14.16 -10.69 -0.53
C PHE A 186 14.18 -11.96 -1.41
N SER A 187 13.82 -13.13 -0.88
CA SER A 187 13.64 -14.33 -1.70
C SER A 187 12.30 -14.28 -2.45
N ASN A 188 12.32 -14.65 -3.73
CA ASN A 188 11.14 -14.85 -4.58
C ASN A 188 10.28 -16.08 -4.19
N GLU A 189 10.56 -16.75 -3.09
CA GLU A 189 9.68 -17.80 -2.58
C GLU A 189 8.45 -17.15 -1.96
N SER A 190 7.34 -17.24 -2.69
CA SER A 190 6.00 -16.90 -2.22
C SER A 190 5.74 -17.58 -0.86
N ARG A 191 5.52 -16.77 0.18
CA ARG A 191 4.90 -17.24 1.43
C ARG A 191 3.44 -17.58 1.20
#